data_AF-A0A919HS82-F1
#
_entry.id   AF-A0A919HS82-F1
#
_cell.length_a   1.000
_cell.length_b   1.000
_cell.length_c   1.000
_cell.angle_alpha   90.00
_cell.angle_beta   90.00
_cell.angle_gamma   90.00
#
_symmetry.space_group_name_H-M   'P 1'
#
loop_
_entity.id
_entity.type
_entity.pdbx_description
1 polymer ?
#
loop_
_entity_poly.entity_id
_entity_poly.type
_entity_poly.pdbx_seq_one_letter_code
_entity_poly.pdbx_strand_id
1 'polypeptide(L)'
;MKTGIRMAVAMVTAVSSGAMAAPFSVSSNDMRDGQPLAQQHWFAGFGCTGGNVSPQLAWKNAPAGTRSFAVTVRDPDAPSGSGWWHWTVVNIASSVFSLPAGAEIKTALHCRAERSGPQRFWLCRLRRRLSAGGR
;
A
#
# COMPACT_ATOMS: atom_id res chain seq x y z
N MET A 1 54.40 8.60 -56.20
CA MET A 1 52.96 8.66 -55.86
C MET A 1 52.68 7.63 -54.77
N LYS A 2 52.50 8.05 -53.52
CA LYS A 2 52.12 7.15 -52.40
C LYS A 2 50.93 7.78 -51.69
N THR A 3 49.73 7.26 -51.97
CA THR A 3 48.47 7.74 -51.41
C THR A 3 48.22 7.00 -50.09
N GLY A 4 48.31 7.71 -48.97
CA GLY A 4 48.05 7.16 -47.64
C GLY A 4 46.56 7.22 -47.31
N ILE A 5 45.98 6.06 -47.05
CA ILE A 5 44.59 5.88 -46.61
C ILE A 5 44.43 6.45 -45.19
N ARG A 6 43.50 7.40 -45.02
CA ARG A 6 43.10 7.93 -43.70
C ARG A 6 41.98 7.07 -43.14
N MET A 7 42.29 6.28 -42.10
CA MET A 7 41.29 5.57 -41.29
C MET A 7 40.52 6.60 -40.44
N ALA A 8 39.25 6.82 -40.75
CA ALA A 8 38.34 7.57 -39.89
C ALA A 8 37.73 6.61 -38.85
N VAL A 9 38.06 6.80 -37.58
CA VAL A 9 37.43 6.08 -36.46
C VAL A 9 36.09 6.73 -36.18
N ALA A 10 34.99 6.04 -36.46
CA ALA A 10 33.65 6.46 -36.07
C ALA A 10 33.42 6.12 -34.59
N MET A 11 33.36 7.15 -33.73
CA MET A 11 32.90 7.01 -32.34
C MET A 11 31.40 6.72 -32.34
N VAL A 12 31.02 5.47 -32.10
CA VAL A 12 29.64 5.08 -31.82
C VAL A 12 29.36 5.39 -30.35
N THR A 13 28.61 6.47 -30.08
CA THR A 13 28.08 6.75 -28.75
C THR A 13 26.90 5.83 -28.46
N ALA A 14 27.13 4.80 -27.66
CA ALA A 14 26.06 3.95 -27.14
C ALA A 14 25.22 4.76 -26.14
N VAL A 15 24.01 5.14 -26.54
CA VAL A 15 23.02 5.73 -25.63
C VAL A 15 22.42 4.60 -24.79
N SER A 16 22.82 4.51 -23.53
CA SER A 16 22.24 3.59 -22.56
C SER A 16 20.81 4.02 -22.23
N SER A 17 19.82 3.32 -22.76
CA SER A 17 18.41 3.50 -22.36
C SER A 17 18.22 2.97 -20.94
N GLY A 18 18.15 3.86 -19.95
CA GLY A 18 17.72 3.50 -18.60
C GLY A 18 16.24 3.10 -18.60
N ALA A 19 15.93 1.89 -18.15
CA ALA A 19 14.54 1.44 -18.00
C ALA A 19 13.87 2.25 -16.87
N MET A 20 12.92 3.13 -17.21
CA MET A 20 12.06 3.81 -16.24
C MET A 20 10.98 2.83 -15.78
N ALA A 21 11.04 2.40 -14.52
CA ALA A 21 9.94 1.66 -13.91
C ALA A 21 8.73 2.58 -13.76
N ALA A 22 7.54 2.08 -14.06
CA ALA A 22 6.31 2.84 -13.87
C ALA A 22 6.10 3.18 -12.38
N PRO A 23 5.52 4.36 -12.05
CA PRO A 23 5.29 4.73 -10.66
C PRO A 23 4.29 3.80 -10.00
N PHE A 24 4.50 3.52 -8.71
CA PHE A 24 3.54 2.83 -7.87
C PHE A 24 2.24 3.65 -7.83
N SER A 25 1.12 3.00 -8.08
CA SER A 25 -0.18 3.67 -8.16
C SER A 25 -1.25 2.87 -7.44
N VAL A 26 -2.25 3.59 -6.92
CA VAL A 26 -3.45 3.04 -6.28
C VAL A 26 -4.68 3.64 -6.94
N SER A 27 -5.72 2.84 -7.11
CA SER A 27 -6.99 3.23 -7.72
C SER A 27 -8.14 2.56 -6.98
N SER A 28 -9.34 3.15 -7.10
CA SER A 28 -10.58 2.61 -6.57
C SER A 28 -11.67 2.72 -7.63
N ASN A 29 -12.54 1.72 -7.70
CA ASN A 29 -13.78 1.82 -8.47
C ASN A 29 -14.87 2.59 -7.73
N ASP A 30 -14.75 2.71 -6.41
CA ASP A 30 -15.80 3.28 -5.54
C ASP A 30 -15.52 4.73 -5.15
N MET A 31 -14.28 5.19 -5.34
CA MET A 31 -13.83 6.52 -4.92
C MET A 31 -12.90 7.17 -5.93
N ARG A 32 -12.87 8.50 -5.93
CA ARG A 32 -11.96 9.33 -6.73
C ARG A 32 -11.28 10.35 -5.84
N ASP A 33 -10.02 10.60 -6.14
CA ASP A 33 -9.25 11.60 -5.39
C ASP A 33 -9.89 12.99 -5.47
N GLY A 34 -9.91 13.69 -4.34
CA GLY A 34 -10.55 15.00 -4.18
C GLY A 34 -12.07 15.03 -4.33
N GLN A 35 -12.74 13.90 -4.53
CA GLN A 35 -14.20 13.84 -4.62
C GLN A 35 -14.86 13.47 -3.29
N PRO A 36 -16.10 13.92 -3.03
CA PRO A 36 -16.85 13.48 -1.87
C PRO A 36 -17.02 11.96 -1.82
N LEU A 37 -16.92 11.40 -0.61
CA LEU A 37 -17.17 9.98 -0.38
C LEU A 37 -18.66 9.65 -0.56
N ALA A 38 -18.97 8.57 -1.26
CA ALA A 38 -20.32 8.04 -1.32
C ALA A 38 -20.81 7.59 0.06
N GLN A 39 -22.12 7.73 0.33
CA GLN A 39 -22.73 7.43 1.63
C GLN A 39 -22.49 5.98 2.11
N GLN A 40 -22.30 5.04 1.18
CA GLN A 40 -21.93 3.66 1.51
C GLN A 40 -20.65 3.53 2.34
N HIS A 41 -19.70 4.48 2.18
CA HIS A 41 -18.43 4.51 2.92
C HIS A 41 -18.50 5.34 4.20
N TRP A 42 -19.61 6.04 4.44
CA TRP A 42 -19.78 6.82 5.66
C TRP A 42 -19.97 5.89 6.85
N PHE A 43 -19.61 6.37 8.03
CA PHE A 43 -19.81 5.61 9.26
C PHE A 43 -21.30 5.37 9.54
N ALA A 44 -21.62 4.22 10.12
CA ALA A 44 -22.98 3.83 10.51
C ALA A 44 -23.15 3.91 12.04
N GLY A 45 -22.89 5.08 12.60
CA GLY A 45 -22.90 5.32 14.05
C GLY A 45 -22.71 6.80 14.39
N PHE A 46 -22.83 7.16 15.67
CA PHE A 46 -22.72 8.55 16.16
C PHE A 46 -23.60 9.56 15.40
N GLY A 47 -24.79 9.15 14.99
CA GLY A 47 -25.73 9.98 14.23
C GLY A 47 -25.52 9.96 12.71
N CYS A 48 -24.49 9.28 12.21
CA CYS A 48 -24.31 9.01 10.78
C CYS A 48 -25.10 7.76 10.35
N THR A 49 -25.64 7.79 9.13
CA THR A 49 -26.47 6.71 8.54
C THR A 49 -25.81 6.12 7.28
N GLY A 50 -24.48 6.02 7.31
CA GLY A 50 -23.71 5.43 6.23
C GLY A 50 -23.81 3.91 6.15
N GLY A 51 -23.15 3.33 5.15
CA GLY A 51 -23.04 1.87 5.01
C GLY A 51 -21.89 1.26 5.84
N ASN A 52 -20.93 2.07 6.29
CA ASN A 52 -19.71 1.66 6.98
C ASN A 52 -18.89 0.61 6.20
N VAL A 53 -18.90 0.70 4.87
CA VAL A 53 -18.22 -0.25 3.97
C VAL A 53 -16.88 0.34 3.52
N SER A 54 -15.79 -0.41 3.67
CA SER A 54 -14.50 0.00 3.11
C SER A 54 -14.55 0.02 1.58
N PRO A 55 -13.89 0.99 0.92
CA PRO A 55 -13.87 1.08 -0.53
C PRO A 55 -13.00 -0.02 -1.14
N GLN A 56 -13.32 -0.42 -2.37
CA GLN A 56 -12.45 -1.22 -3.20
C GLN A 56 -11.13 -0.47 -3.44
N LEU A 57 -10.00 -1.16 -3.33
CA LEU A 57 -8.69 -0.62 -3.63
C LEU A 57 -7.94 -1.58 -4.54
N ALA A 58 -7.22 -1.07 -5.52
CA ALA A 58 -6.28 -1.82 -6.34
C ALA A 58 -5.00 -1.02 -6.50
N TRP A 59 -3.86 -1.70 -6.59
CA TRP A 59 -2.56 -1.05 -6.78
C TRP A 59 -1.71 -1.76 -7.83
N LYS A 60 -0.84 -1.00 -8.48
CA LYS A 60 0.03 -1.47 -9.56
C LYS A 60 1.45 -0.94 -9.38
N ASN A 61 2.39 -1.60 -10.05
CA ASN A 61 3.81 -1.20 -10.09
C ASN A 61 4.46 -1.11 -8.71
N ALA A 62 4.20 -2.10 -7.86
CA ALA A 62 4.89 -2.20 -6.57
C ALA A 62 6.41 -2.27 -6.79
N PRO A 63 7.22 -1.52 -6.01
CA PRO A 63 8.68 -1.54 -6.15
C PRO A 63 9.25 -2.95 -6.04
N ALA A 64 10.34 -3.20 -6.78
CA ALA A 64 11.06 -4.47 -6.71
C ALA A 64 11.50 -4.74 -5.25
N GLY A 65 11.27 -5.97 -4.77
CA GLY A 65 11.58 -6.35 -3.39
C GLY A 65 10.49 -6.04 -2.37
N THR A 66 9.32 -5.56 -2.78
CA THR A 66 8.16 -5.38 -1.89
C THR A 66 7.81 -6.71 -1.19
N ARG A 67 7.81 -6.71 0.15
CA ARG A 67 7.52 -7.90 0.97
C ARG A 67 6.07 -7.99 1.43
N SER A 68 5.44 -6.83 1.64
CA SER A 68 4.06 -6.71 2.08
C SER A 68 3.55 -5.30 1.85
N PHE A 69 2.23 -5.13 1.83
CA PHE A 69 1.55 -3.84 1.80
C PHE A 69 0.88 -3.53 3.14
N ALA A 70 0.59 -2.24 3.33
CA ALA A 70 -0.28 -1.73 4.37
C ALA A 70 -1.26 -0.72 3.76
N VAL A 71 -2.46 -0.67 4.30
CA VAL A 71 -3.51 0.29 3.93
C VAL A 71 -3.95 1.00 5.19
N THR A 72 -4.02 2.32 5.14
CA THR A 72 -4.54 3.12 6.24
C THR A 72 -5.44 4.22 5.73
N VAL A 73 -6.55 4.45 6.40
CA VAL A 73 -7.45 5.58 6.14
C VAL A 73 -7.41 6.49 7.36
N ARG A 74 -6.99 7.74 7.15
CA ARG A 74 -6.84 8.75 8.19
C ARG A 74 -7.54 10.03 7.80
N ASP A 75 -8.30 10.58 8.72
CA ASP A 75 -8.84 11.93 8.68
C ASP A 75 -7.89 12.87 9.45
N PRO A 76 -7.17 13.80 8.79
CA PRO A 76 -6.33 14.78 9.46
C PRO A 76 -7.13 15.89 10.16
N ASP A 77 -8.38 16.13 9.75
CA ASP A 77 -9.19 17.29 10.15
C ASP A 77 -10.03 17.01 11.39
N ALA A 78 -10.11 15.74 11.82
CA ALA A 78 -10.80 15.35 13.04
C ALA A 78 -10.22 16.09 14.28
N PRO A 79 -11.08 16.69 15.13
CA PRO A 79 -10.69 17.61 16.21
C PRO A 79 -10.16 16.88 17.46
N SER A 80 -9.13 16.06 17.31
CA SER A 80 -8.50 15.27 18.38
C SER A 80 -7.05 15.72 18.68
N GLY A 81 -6.51 16.67 17.92
CA GLY A 81 -5.09 17.05 17.92
C GLY A 81 -4.18 16.07 17.15
N SER A 82 -4.64 14.86 16.84
CA SER A 82 -3.87 13.83 16.11
C SER A 82 -4.59 13.27 14.88
N GLY A 83 -5.77 13.80 14.55
CA GLY A 83 -6.68 13.27 13.54
C GLY A 83 -7.40 12.00 14.00
N TRP A 84 -7.94 11.24 13.06
CA TRP A 84 -8.64 9.98 13.34
C TRP A 84 -8.25 8.89 12.34
N TRP A 85 -7.93 7.69 12.83
CA TRP A 85 -7.67 6.54 11.98
C TRP A 85 -8.95 5.73 11.82
N HIS A 86 -9.52 5.72 10.61
CA HIS A 86 -10.74 4.99 10.28
C HIS A 86 -10.47 3.52 9.95
N TRP A 87 -9.34 3.23 9.34
CA TRP A 87 -9.00 1.88 8.92
C TRP A 87 -7.48 1.68 8.94
N THR A 88 -7.02 0.51 9.39
CA THR A 88 -5.61 0.13 9.34
C THR A 88 -5.51 -1.36 9.06
N VAL A 89 -4.80 -1.69 7.99
CA VAL A 89 -4.52 -3.05 7.55
C VAL A 89 -3.04 -3.15 7.27
N VAL A 90 -2.40 -4.17 7.82
CA VAL A 90 -0.96 -4.40 7.66
C VAL A 90 -0.71 -5.86 7.31
N ASN A 91 0.52 -6.18 6.90
CA ASN A 91 0.94 -7.54 6.52
C ASN A 91 0.12 -8.12 5.36
N ILE A 92 -0.38 -7.28 4.46
CA ILE A 92 -1.00 -7.73 3.20
C ILE A 92 0.12 -8.37 2.37
N ALA A 93 -0.05 -9.62 1.95
CA ALA A 93 0.97 -10.32 1.18
C ALA A 93 1.34 -9.57 -0.11
N SER A 94 2.61 -9.60 -0.51
CA SER A 94 3.09 -8.90 -1.72
C SER A 94 2.48 -9.42 -3.03
N SER A 95 1.85 -10.59 -3.01
CA SER A 95 1.08 -11.17 -4.12
C SER A 95 -0.34 -10.62 -4.24
N VAL A 96 -0.82 -9.85 -3.27
CA VAL A 96 -2.14 -9.21 -3.31
C VAL A 96 -2.00 -7.86 -3.98
N PHE A 97 -2.86 -7.59 -4.96
CA PHE A 97 -2.87 -6.34 -5.73
C PHE A 97 -4.19 -5.58 -5.62
N SER A 98 -5.16 -6.11 -4.87
CA SER A 98 -6.45 -5.48 -4.67
C SER A 98 -7.13 -5.95 -3.39
N LEU A 99 -7.93 -5.07 -2.80
CA LEU A 99 -8.91 -5.36 -1.76
C LEU A 99 -10.32 -5.09 -2.33
N PRO A 100 -11.29 -6.01 -2.17
CA PRO A 100 -12.67 -5.75 -2.53
C PRO A 100 -13.29 -4.71 -1.60
N ALA A 101 -14.40 -4.10 -2.03
CA ALA A 101 -15.22 -3.29 -1.14
C ALA A 101 -15.69 -4.13 0.06
N GLY A 102 -15.75 -3.53 1.24
CA GLY A 102 -16.12 -4.21 2.48
C GLY A 102 -15.10 -5.25 2.93
N ALA A 103 -13.84 -5.15 2.50
CA ALA A 103 -12.77 -6.00 2.99
C ALA A 103 -12.56 -5.78 4.50
N GLU A 104 -13.20 -6.61 5.32
CA GLU A 104 -12.89 -6.77 6.73
C GLU A 104 -11.82 -7.85 6.88
N ILE A 105 -10.58 -7.46 7.20
CA ILE A 105 -9.56 -8.47 7.46
C ILE A 105 -9.81 -9.05 8.85
N LYS A 106 -10.20 -10.33 8.91
CA LYS A 106 -10.03 -11.20 10.08
C LYS A 106 -8.54 -11.38 10.39
N THR A 107 -7.88 -10.31 10.78
CA THR A 107 -6.61 -10.21 11.51
C THR A 107 -6.54 -8.76 11.93
N ALA A 108 -7.42 -8.39 12.86
CA ALA A 108 -7.17 -7.27 13.73
C ALA A 108 -5.89 -7.61 14.51
N LEU A 109 -4.78 -6.97 14.16
CA LEU A 109 -3.84 -6.62 15.20
C LEU A 109 -4.62 -5.71 16.15
N HIS A 110 -5.06 -6.29 17.26
CA HIS A 110 -5.38 -5.51 18.45
C HIS A 110 -4.19 -4.58 18.71
N CYS A 111 -4.34 -3.27 18.51
CA CYS A 111 -3.54 -2.31 19.25
C CYS A 111 -4.06 -2.30 20.68
N ARG A 112 -3.71 -3.32 21.47
CA ARG A 112 -3.77 -3.20 22.92
C ARG A 112 -2.60 -2.30 23.32
N ALA A 113 -2.90 -1.03 23.59
CA ALA A 113 -2.01 -0.17 24.34
C ALA A 113 -1.93 -0.71 25.78
N GLU A 114 -1.05 -1.69 26.02
CA GLU A 114 -0.75 -2.12 27.38
C GLU A 114 0.25 -1.12 27.95
N ARG A 115 -0.26 -0.20 28.78
CA ARG A 115 0.58 0.64 29.64
C ARG A 115 1.37 -0.25 30.59
N SER A 116 2.60 -0.64 30.24
CA SER A 116 3.62 -0.95 31.24
C SER A 116 5.04 -0.98 30.64
N GLY A 117 5.92 -0.15 31.19
CA GLY A 117 7.37 -0.35 31.14
C GLY A 117 8.17 0.58 30.21
N PRO A 118 9.29 1.16 30.69
CA PRO A 118 10.17 1.98 29.87
C PRO A 118 11.18 1.11 29.12
N GLN A 119 11.36 1.42 27.83
CA GLN A 119 12.43 1.01 26.91
C GLN A 119 12.27 -0.32 26.12
N ARG A 120 12.56 -0.19 24.81
CA ARG A 120 13.05 -1.17 23.80
C ARG A 120 12.03 -1.79 22.82
N PHE A 121 12.12 -1.32 21.57
CA PHE A 121 11.91 -2.01 20.29
C PHE A 121 10.81 -3.09 20.25
N TRP A 122 9.65 -2.72 19.69
CA TRP A 122 8.62 -3.69 19.31
C TRP A 122 8.99 -4.40 18.01
N LEU A 123 9.76 -5.49 18.12
CA LEU A 123 9.83 -6.49 17.06
C LEU A 123 8.58 -7.37 17.14
N CYS A 124 7.58 -7.10 16.30
CA CYS A 124 6.37 -7.93 16.22
C CYS A 124 6.72 -9.29 15.56
N ARG A 125 6.97 -10.32 16.37
CA ARG A 125 7.30 -11.69 15.91
C ARG A 125 6.02 -12.42 15.47
N LEU A 126 5.85 -12.57 14.16
CA LEU A 126 4.78 -13.32 13.51
C LEU A 126 4.87 -14.83 13.85
N ARG A 127 4.00 -15.36 14.73
CA ARG A 127 3.80 -16.82 14.83
C ARG A 127 2.94 -17.27 13.65
N ARG A 128 3.57 -17.86 12.63
CA ARG A 128 2.86 -18.67 11.62
C ARG A 128 2.15 -19.83 12.33
N ARG A 129 0.82 -19.87 12.31
CA ARG A 129 0.07 -21.11 12.54
C ARG A 129 0.03 -21.82 11.20
N LEU A 130 0.91 -22.82 11.04
CA LEU A 130 0.82 -23.78 9.94
C LEU A 130 -0.54 -24.49 10.08
N SER A 131 -1.40 -24.35 9.08
CA SER A 131 -2.51 -25.26 8.86
C SER A 131 -1.91 -26.57 8.33
N ALA A 132 -1.92 -27.62 9.15
CA ALA A 132 -1.74 -28.97 8.66
C ALA A 132 -3.14 -29.58 8.49
N GLY A 133 -3.53 -29.80 7.24
CA GLY A 133 -4.62 -30.71 6.92
C GLY A 133 -4.20 -32.16 7.11
N GLY A 134 -5.16 -33.04 7.40
CA GLY A 134 -4.93 -34.48 7.36
C GLY A 134 -6.04 -35.33 7.96
N ARG A 135 -6.80 -35.94 7.05
CA ARG A 135 -7.79 -37.05 7.15
C ARG A 135 -9.18 -36.72 7.67
#